data_AF-A0A1B8P4Y8-F1
#
_entry.id   AF-A0A1B8P4Y8-F1
#
_cell.length_a   1.000
_cell.length_b   1.000
_cell.length_c   1.000
_cell.angle_alpha   90.00
_cell.angle_beta   90.00
_cell.angle_gamma   90.00
#
_symmetry.space_group_name_H-M   'P 1'
#
loop_
_entity.id
_entity.type
_entity.pdbx_description
1 polymer ?
#
loop_
_entity_poly.entity_id
_entity_poly.type
_entity_poly.pdbx_seq_one_letter_code
_entity_poly.pdbx_strand_id
1 'polypeptide(L)'
;MPEGTSVLRAAALADINIPKLCASDNLEAFGSCRMCAVQVEGKRGYPAACTTPVEAGMQVTTQNTKLARLRRNIMELYISDHPLDCLTCPANGDCELQDVAGAVGLREVRYGFEGENHLSAEKDNTNPYFSFDPSKCIVCSRCVRACEEVQGTFALTIDGRGFDSKVSPGQMEDFMDSECVSCGACVQACPTATLMEKSVIDQGVPEHSVITTCAYCGVGCSFKAEMKGDQLVRMVPYKGGDANHGHSCVKGRFAFGYATHGDRLTTPMIRDSIDQPWREVGWEEAINFAAERLKATQAKYGRESIGGITSSRCTNEETYLVQKLIRAAFGNNNTDTCARVCHSPTGYGLKTTLGESAGTQTFDSVMKSDAIIVIGANPTDAHPVFASQMRRRMREGASLIVADPRHIDLLDTPHRGDAQHLPLRPGTNVALVNALAHVVVSEGLEDHDFIAKRCDTEAYQAWRDFISEERHAPEAVESITGVSAEAVRRAARTYAKAPTAPSTMAWASPSTARARPWSWASPTWPWPPATSGAKASGSTRCAARTMSRAPATWAPSPMSCPAISTSPMPRPAAVSRNSGACPSTMSRACAFPTCSMRPSRAASRHSTSRARTSPSRTPTPSTSRRR
;
A
#
# COMPACT_ATOMS: atom_id res chain seq x y z
N MET A 1 -28.59 1.74 13.63
CA MET A 1 -27.72 1.49 12.46
C MET A 1 -27.92 2.63 11.47
N PRO A 2 -26.91 3.01 10.69
CA PRO A 2 -27.08 3.99 9.61
C PRO A 2 -28.15 3.54 8.60
N GLU A 3 -28.87 4.49 8.04
CA GLU A 3 -29.80 4.25 6.92
C GLU A 3 -29.06 3.60 5.74
N GLY A 4 -29.71 2.67 5.03
CA GLY A 4 -29.10 1.90 3.94
C GLY A 4 -28.29 0.68 4.36
N THR A 5 -28.03 0.47 5.66
CA THR A 5 -27.39 -0.77 6.14
C THR A 5 -28.25 -2.00 5.82
N SER A 6 -27.68 -3.07 5.28
CA SER A 6 -28.42 -4.31 5.02
C SER A 6 -28.74 -5.08 6.30
N VAL A 7 -29.82 -5.87 6.28
CA VAL A 7 -30.18 -6.79 7.37
C VAL A 7 -29.02 -7.75 7.68
N LEU A 8 -28.31 -8.22 6.65
CA LEU A 8 -27.14 -9.10 6.82
C LEU A 8 -26.02 -8.41 7.63
N ARG A 9 -25.71 -7.15 7.31
CA ARG A 9 -24.70 -6.39 8.05
C ARG A 9 -25.15 -6.06 9.46
N ALA A 10 -26.41 -5.68 9.65
CA ALA A 10 -26.99 -5.42 10.97
C ALA A 10 -26.95 -6.67 11.86
N ALA A 11 -27.28 -7.85 11.32
CA ALA A 11 -27.19 -9.12 12.03
C ALA A 11 -25.74 -9.44 12.44
N ALA A 12 -24.77 -9.24 11.54
CA ALA A 12 -23.35 -9.44 11.86
C ALA A 12 -22.85 -8.51 12.96
N LEU A 13 -23.29 -7.24 12.99
CA LEU A 13 -22.97 -6.29 14.05
C LEU A 13 -23.62 -6.66 15.41
N ALA A 14 -24.70 -7.44 15.38
CA ALA A 14 -25.37 -7.97 16.56
C ALA A 14 -24.88 -9.38 16.94
N ASP A 15 -23.79 -9.85 16.33
CA ASP A 15 -23.22 -11.19 16.53
C ASP A 15 -24.18 -12.35 16.17
N ILE A 16 -25.13 -12.07 15.26
CA ILE A 16 -26.05 -13.07 14.71
C ILE A 16 -25.54 -13.50 13.33
N ASN A 17 -25.01 -14.72 13.25
CA ASN A 17 -24.50 -15.26 12.00
C ASN A 17 -25.66 -15.74 11.09
N ILE A 18 -25.71 -15.18 9.87
CA ILE A 18 -26.63 -15.60 8.81
C ILE A 18 -25.79 -16.25 7.68
N PRO A 19 -26.12 -17.48 7.25
CA PRO A 19 -25.41 -18.17 6.17
C PRO A 19 -25.33 -17.33 4.88
N LYS A 20 -24.13 -17.24 4.29
CA LYS A 20 -23.86 -16.44 3.08
C LYS A 20 -22.75 -17.08 2.24
N LEU A 21 -22.83 -16.91 0.92
CA LEU A 21 -21.80 -17.37 -0.03
C LEU A 21 -21.40 -16.28 -1.03
N CYS A 22 -22.38 -15.56 -1.61
CA CYS A 22 -22.12 -14.53 -2.61
C CYS A 22 -21.87 -13.12 -2.02
N ALA A 23 -22.02 -12.93 -0.71
CA ALA A 23 -21.89 -11.64 -0.04
C ALA A 23 -20.56 -11.56 0.72
N SER A 24 -19.82 -10.47 0.54
CA SER A 24 -18.55 -10.17 1.21
C SER A 24 -18.52 -8.69 1.59
N ASP A 25 -17.81 -8.31 2.67
CA ASP A 25 -17.77 -6.92 3.12
C ASP A 25 -17.11 -5.96 2.11
N ASN A 26 -16.29 -6.50 1.20
CA ASN A 26 -15.53 -5.70 0.22
C ASN A 26 -16.31 -5.50 -1.09
N LEU A 27 -17.54 -6.02 -1.19
CA LEU A 27 -18.35 -6.01 -2.39
C LEU A 27 -19.78 -5.57 -2.04
N GLU A 28 -20.46 -4.91 -2.96
CA GLU A 28 -21.87 -4.55 -2.83
C GLU A 28 -22.82 -5.77 -2.65
N ALA A 29 -24.10 -5.54 -2.41
CA ALA A 29 -25.08 -6.62 -2.35
C ALA A 29 -25.48 -7.11 -3.75
N PHE A 30 -25.52 -8.45 -3.95
CA PHE A 30 -25.86 -9.05 -5.26
C PHE A 30 -27.08 -9.99 -5.20
N GLY A 31 -27.13 -10.88 -4.21
CA GLY A 31 -28.31 -11.73 -3.99
C GLY A 31 -28.37 -13.03 -4.80
N SER A 32 -27.26 -13.46 -5.42
CA SER A 32 -27.17 -14.71 -6.20
C SER A 32 -27.50 -15.97 -5.36
N CYS A 33 -26.80 -16.19 -4.24
CA CYS A 33 -26.84 -17.51 -3.59
C CYS A 33 -28.10 -17.86 -2.80
N ARG A 34 -28.94 -16.87 -2.46
CA ARG A 34 -30.15 -17.02 -1.64
C ARG A 34 -29.99 -17.68 -0.25
N MET A 35 -28.77 -18.03 0.18
CA MET A 35 -28.50 -18.63 1.51
C MET A 35 -28.88 -17.73 2.67
N CYS A 36 -28.76 -16.41 2.48
CA CYS A 36 -29.10 -15.42 3.49
C CYS A 36 -30.60 -15.09 3.56
N ALA A 37 -31.47 -15.96 3.05
CA ALA A 37 -32.92 -15.80 3.15
C ALA A 37 -33.35 -15.66 4.61
N VAL A 38 -34.17 -14.67 4.92
CA VAL A 38 -34.71 -14.39 6.26
C VAL A 38 -36.22 -14.19 6.18
N GLN A 39 -36.91 -14.27 7.32
CA GLN A 39 -38.32 -13.92 7.41
C GLN A 39 -38.44 -12.55 8.07
N VAL A 40 -39.17 -11.63 7.44
CA VAL A 40 -39.40 -10.27 7.95
C VAL A 40 -40.90 -10.10 8.17
N GLU A 41 -41.29 -9.64 9.35
CA GLU A 41 -42.71 -9.39 9.66
C GLU A 41 -43.31 -8.36 8.69
N GLY A 42 -44.53 -8.62 8.22
CA GLY A 42 -45.20 -7.76 7.24
C GLY A 42 -44.72 -7.90 5.78
N LYS A 43 -43.61 -8.61 5.51
CA LYS A 43 -43.15 -8.89 4.14
C LYS A 43 -43.53 -10.31 3.69
N ARG A 44 -43.97 -10.44 2.43
CA ARG A 44 -44.29 -11.75 1.83
C ARG A 44 -43.02 -12.48 1.41
N GLY A 45 -42.98 -13.79 1.64
CA GLY A 45 -41.87 -14.65 1.24
C GLY A 45 -40.64 -14.54 2.14
N TYR A 46 -39.49 -15.00 1.63
CA TYR A 46 -38.21 -14.99 2.34
C TYR A 46 -37.20 -14.12 1.59
N PRO A 47 -37.20 -12.79 1.83
CA PRO A 47 -36.24 -11.88 1.21
C PRO A 47 -34.80 -12.23 1.60
N ALA A 48 -33.84 -11.85 0.76
CA ALA A 48 -32.42 -12.04 1.05
C ALA A 48 -31.93 -10.92 1.99
N ALA A 49 -31.29 -11.29 3.09
CA ALA A 49 -30.80 -10.33 4.06
C ALA A 49 -29.72 -9.39 3.49
N CYS A 50 -28.97 -9.81 2.46
CA CYS A 50 -27.93 -8.99 1.85
C CYS A 50 -28.48 -7.78 1.08
N THR A 51 -29.61 -7.93 0.38
CA THR A 51 -30.22 -6.86 -0.45
C THR A 51 -31.38 -6.15 0.24
N THR A 52 -31.76 -6.57 1.46
CA THR A 52 -32.84 -5.94 2.22
C THR A 52 -32.25 -4.89 3.16
N PRO A 53 -32.54 -3.58 2.97
CA PRO A 53 -32.14 -2.55 3.92
C PRO A 53 -32.94 -2.66 5.22
N VAL A 54 -32.35 -2.22 6.33
CA VAL A 54 -33.05 -2.16 7.62
C VAL A 54 -34.04 -0.99 7.67
N GLU A 55 -35.17 -1.20 8.34
CA GLU A 55 -36.19 -0.17 8.60
C GLU A 55 -36.43 -0.07 10.12
N ALA A 56 -36.84 1.11 10.59
CA ALA A 56 -37.15 1.30 12.00
C ALA A 56 -38.33 0.40 12.43
N GLY A 57 -38.17 -0.34 13.52
CA GLY A 57 -39.17 -1.30 14.01
C GLY A 57 -39.24 -2.62 13.21
N MET A 58 -38.36 -2.84 12.23
CA MET A 58 -38.32 -4.10 11.47
C MET A 58 -38.00 -5.29 12.38
N GLN A 59 -38.89 -6.29 12.40
CA GLN A 59 -38.68 -7.55 13.10
C GLN A 59 -38.26 -8.65 12.11
N VAL A 60 -37.10 -9.26 12.37
CA VAL A 60 -36.49 -10.26 11.48
C VAL A 60 -36.25 -11.56 12.23
N THR A 61 -36.80 -12.65 11.70
CA THR A 61 -36.47 -14.02 12.13
C THR A 61 -35.39 -14.60 11.22
N THR A 62 -34.24 -14.94 11.79
CA THR A 62 -33.08 -15.45 11.04
C THR A 62 -33.03 -16.98 10.96
N GLN A 63 -33.71 -17.68 11.88
CA GLN A 63 -33.77 -19.13 11.97
C GLN A 63 -35.18 -19.59 12.32
N ASN A 64 -35.73 -20.49 11.52
CA ASN A 64 -36.94 -21.26 11.81
C ASN A 64 -37.00 -22.50 10.89
N THR A 65 -37.97 -23.38 11.10
CA THR A 65 -38.10 -24.65 10.35
C THR A 65 -38.26 -24.43 8.84
N LYS A 66 -38.97 -23.39 8.42
CA LYS A 66 -39.21 -23.11 7.00
C LYS A 66 -37.94 -22.60 6.31
N LEU A 67 -37.20 -21.68 6.97
CA LEU A 67 -35.90 -21.19 6.50
C LEU A 67 -34.86 -22.30 6.45
N ALA A 68 -34.81 -23.18 7.46
CA ALA A 68 -33.90 -24.31 7.49
C ALA A 68 -34.16 -25.29 6.35
N ARG A 69 -35.44 -25.57 6.02
CA ARG A 69 -35.80 -26.39 4.85
C ARG A 69 -35.39 -25.71 3.54
N LEU A 70 -35.66 -24.41 3.40
CA LEU A 70 -35.30 -23.64 2.20
C LEU A 70 -33.78 -23.65 1.96
N ARG A 71 -32.98 -23.33 2.99
CA ARG A 71 -31.51 -23.28 2.88
C ARG A 71 -30.91 -24.66 2.56
N ARG A 72 -31.43 -25.73 3.17
CA ARG A 72 -31.00 -27.11 2.84
C ARG A 72 -31.30 -27.45 1.38
N ASN A 73 -32.50 -27.15 0.88
CA ASN A 73 -32.84 -27.39 -0.52
C ASN A 73 -31.93 -26.60 -1.48
N ILE A 74 -31.63 -25.33 -1.18
CA ILE A 74 -30.72 -24.52 -2.01
C ILE A 74 -29.31 -25.13 -1.97
N MET A 75 -28.84 -25.56 -0.80
CA MET A 75 -27.51 -26.17 -0.68
C MET A 75 -27.44 -27.50 -1.42
N GLU A 76 -28.51 -28.29 -1.39
CA GLU A 76 -28.62 -29.53 -2.14
C GLU A 76 -28.42 -29.31 -3.64
N LEU A 77 -28.99 -28.23 -4.20
CA LEU A 77 -28.79 -27.84 -5.60
C LEU A 77 -27.36 -27.41 -5.92
N TYR A 78 -26.65 -26.80 -4.96
CA TYR A 78 -25.23 -26.48 -5.14
C TYR A 78 -24.38 -27.73 -5.16
N ILE A 79 -24.60 -28.65 -4.21
CA ILE A 79 -23.78 -29.85 -4.08
C ILE A 79 -24.05 -30.87 -5.20
N SER A 80 -25.24 -30.85 -5.82
CA SER A 80 -25.50 -31.72 -6.99
C SER A 80 -24.64 -31.40 -8.21
N ASP A 81 -24.05 -30.19 -8.27
CA ASP A 81 -23.16 -29.75 -9.36
C ASP A 81 -21.77 -29.34 -8.81
N HIS A 82 -21.33 -29.96 -7.71
CA HIS A 82 -20.05 -29.70 -7.09
C HIS A 82 -19.31 -31.00 -6.78
N PRO A 83 -18.00 -31.12 -7.06
CA PRO A 83 -17.27 -32.35 -6.83
C PRO A 83 -17.16 -32.65 -5.33
N LEU A 84 -17.25 -33.94 -4.98
CA LEU A 84 -17.14 -34.41 -3.59
C LEU A 84 -15.68 -34.66 -3.18
N ASP A 85 -14.80 -33.72 -3.51
CA ASP A 85 -13.35 -33.82 -3.30
C ASP A 85 -12.89 -33.09 -2.03
N CYS A 86 -13.79 -32.74 -1.11
CA CYS A 86 -13.53 -31.87 0.03
C CYS A 86 -12.29 -32.26 0.85
N LEU A 87 -12.06 -33.56 1.09
CA LEU A 87 -10.91 -34.04 1.88
C LEU A 87 -9.58 -34.00 1.12
N THR A 88 -9.63 -33.89 -0.21
CA THR A 88 -8.46 -33.78 -1.11
C THR A 88 -8.36 -32.40 -1.77
N CYS A 89 -9.27 -31.48 -1.45
CA CYS A 89 -9.34 -30.14 -1.99
C CYS A 89 -8.34 -29.22 -1.24
N PRO A 90 -7.62 -28.33 -1.94
CA PRO A 90 -6.62 -27.45 -1.31
C PRO A 90 -7.22 -26.46 -0.29
N ALA A 91 -8.52 -26.16 -0.38
CA ALA A 91 -9.21 -25.26 0.55
C ALA A 91 -9.93 -26.00 1.70
N ASN A 92 -9.62 -27.28 1.95
CA ASN A 92 -10.27 -28.00 3.04
C ASN A 92 -10.06 -27.28 4.38
N GLY A 93 -11.15 -26.90 5.06
CA GLY A 93 -11.11 -26.09 6.29
C GLY A 93 -10.97 -24.58 6.10
N ASP A 94 -10.85 -24.10 4.85
CA ASP A 94 -10.87 -22.67 4.46
C ASP A 94 -11.84 -22.43 3.28
N CYS A 95 -12.93 -23.22 3.23
CA CYS A 95 -13.94 -23.21 2.17
C CYS A 95 -15.30 -22.77 2.73
N GLU A 96 -15.77 -21.58 2.34
CA GLU A 96 -17.07 -21.05 2.82
C GLU A 96 -18.24 -21.95 2.39
N LEU A 97 -18.16 -22.64 1.25
CA LEU A 97 -19.20 -23.59 0.83
C LEU A 97 -19.30 -24.79 1.78
N GLN A 98 -18.16 -25.33 2.20
CA GLN A 98 -18.08 -26.45 3.16
C GLN A 98 -18.69 -26.05 4.50
N ASP A 99 -18.30 -24.88 5.03
CA ASP A 99 -18.80 -24.36 6.30
C ASP A 99 -20.31 -24.10 6.27
N VAL A 100 -20.80 -23.48 5.19
CA VAL A 100 -22.23 -23.19 5.04
C VAL A 100 -23.02 -24.49 4.87
N ALA A 101 -22.51 -25.49 4.16
CA ALA A 101 -23.17 -26.78 3.99
C ALA A 101 -23.31 -27.51 5.34
N GLY A 102 -22.26 -27.45 6.17
CA GLY A 102 -22.29 -27.92 7.56
C GLY A 102 -23.32 -27.15 8.40
N ALA A 103 -23.29 -25.82 8.34
CA ALA A 103 -24.14 -24.94 9.15
C ALA A 103 -25.65 -25.05 8.83
N VAL A 104 -26.02 -25.27 7.56
CA VAL A 104 -27.43 -25.49 7.19
C VAL A 104 -27.91 -26.91 7.47
N GLY A 105 -26.99 -27.83 7.78
CA GLY A 105 -27.31 -29.22 8.10
C GLY A 105 -27.69 -30.05 6.89
N LEU A 106 -26.99 -29.91 5.76
CA LEU A 106 -27.17 -30.81 4.61
C LEU A 106 -26.70 -32.23 4.99
N ARG A 107 -27.48 -33.25 4.68
CA ARG A 107 -27.20 -34.66 5.04
C ARG A 107 -27.35 -35.65 3.90
N GLU A 108 -28.08 -35.27 2.85
CA GLU A 108 -28.38 -36.11 1.70
C GLU A 108 -28.57 -35.21 0.48
N VAL A 109 -28.21 -35.70 -0.71
CA VAL A 109 -28.43 -35.04 -2.00
C VAL A 109 -29.20 -36.00 -2.89
N ARG A 110 -30.42 -35.63 -3.26
CA ARG A 110 -31.37 -36.49 -3.97
C ARG A 110 -31.20 -36.50 -5.49
N TYR A 111 -30.50 -35.50 -6.04
CA TYR A 111 -30.40 -35.29 -7.50
C TYR A 111 -29.35 -36.16 -8.20
N GLY A 112 -28.45 -36.83 -7.45
CA GLY A 112 -27.35 -37.61 -8.02
C GLY A 112 -26.39 -36.78 -8.88
N PHE A 113 -25.54 -37.46 -9.66
CA PHE A 113 -24.56 -36.85 -10.59
C PHE A 113 -24.72 -37.34 -12.05
N GLU A 114 -25.80 -38.05 -12.36
CA GLU A 114 -26.04 -38.63 -13.69
C GLU A 114 -26.55 -37.62 -14.72
N GLY A 115 -27.05 -36.46 -14.26
CA GLY A 115 -27.51 -35.38 -15.14
C GLY A 115 -26.40 -34.47 -15.64
N GLU A 116 -26.76 -33.48 -16.46
CA GLU A 116 -25.88 -32.39 -16.91
C GLU A 116 -25.19 -31.72 -15.71
N ASN A 117 -23.88 -31.60 -15.77
CA ASN A 117 -23.05 -31.04 -14.70
C ASN A 117 -21.73 -30.47 -15.24
N HIS A 118 -21.03 -29.70 -14.41
CA HIS A 118 -19.78 -29.00 -14.76
C HIS A 118 -18.51 -29.71 -14.28
N LEU A 119 -18.63 -30.95 -13.77
CA LEU A 119 -17.53 -31.63 -13.07
C LEU A 119 -16.34 -31.99 -13.97
N SER A 120 -16.53 -32.03 -15.29
CA SER A 120 -15.51 -32.33 -16.29
C SER A 120 -14.80 -31.09 -16.85
N ALA A 121 -15.09 -29.89 -16.35
CA ALA A 121 -14.52 -28.66 -16.88
C ALA A 121 -12.99 -28.60 -16.67
N GLU A 122 -12.27 -28.16 -17.71
CA GLU A 122 -10.80 -28.12 -17.70
C GLU A 122 -10.24 -26.99 -16.82
N LYS A 123 -9.07 -27.25 -16.24
CA LYS A 123 -8.40 -26.31 -15.34
C LYS A 123 -7.44 -25.41 -16.13
N ASP A 124 -7.56 -24.11 -15.94
CA ASP A 124 -6.58 -23.15 -16.43
C ASP A 124 -5.44 -23.00 -15.39
N ASN A 125 -4.23 -23.31 -15.84
CA ASN A 125 -2.99 -23.21 -15.06
C ASN A 125 -1.97 -22.25 -15.67
N THR A 126 -2.37 -21.44 -16.65
CA THR A 126 -1.50 -20.50 -17.36
C THR A 126 -0.84 -19.51 -16.40
N ASN A 127 -1.59 -19.00 -15.41
CA ASN A 127 -1.04 -18.07 -14.42
C ASN A 127 -0.05 -18.78 -13.47
N PRO A 128 1.15 -18.23 -13.24
CA PRO A 128 2.15 -18.88 -12.40
C PRO A 128 1.81 -18.87 -10.90
N TYR A 129 0.86 -18.05 -10.45
CA TYR A 129 0.59 -17.83 -9.03
C TYR A 129 -0.67 -18.52 -8.51
N PHE A 130 -1.69 -18.68 -9.35
CA PHE A 130 -2.96 -19.32 -8.99
C PHE A 130 -3.49 -20.17 -10.14
N SER A 131 -4.37 -21.11 -9.83
CA SER A 131 -5.09 -21.94 -10.81
C SER A 131 -6.57 -21.61 -10.81
N PHE A 132 -7.22 -21.79 -11.94
CA PHE A 132 -8.67 -21.69 -12.10
C PHE A 132 -9.27 -23.05 -12.46
N ASP A 133 -10.05 -23.61 -11.53
CA ASP A 133 -10.74 -24.89 -11.64
C ASP A 133 -12.28 -24.66 -11.69
N PRO A 134 -12.85 -24.43 -12.89
CA PRO A 134 -14.27 -24.11 -13.06
C PRO A 134 -15.21 -25.22 -12.61
N SER A 135 -14.74 -26.48 -12.51
CA SER A 135 -15.55 -27.62 -12.02
C SER A 135 -16.08 -27.42 -10.61
N LYS A 136 -15.48 -26.51 -9.83
CA LYS A 136 -15.85 -26.17 -8.45
C LYS A 136 -16.66 -24.89 -8.34
N CYS A 137 -16.95 -24.22 -9.46
CA CYS A 137 -17.55 -22.89 -9.46
C CYS A 137 -19.04 -22.95 -9.10
N ILE A 138 -19.47 -22.08 -8.18
CA ILE A 138 -20.89 -21.93 -7.81
C ILE A 138 -21.55 -20.68 -8.43
N VAL A 139 -20.88 -20.05 -9.41
CA VAL A 139 -21.35 -18.86 -10.17
C VAL A 139 -21.86 -17.74 -9.25
N CYS A 140 -21.22 -17.57 -8.09
CA CYS A 140 -21.60 -16.55 -7.11
C CYS A 140 -21.24 -15.12 -7.54
N SER A 141 -20.48 -14.99 -8.64
CA SER A 141 -19.96 -13.75 -9.23
C SER A 141 -19.04 -12.93 -8.32
N ARG A 142 -18.58 -13.44 -7.17
CA ARG A 142 -17.64 -12.73 -6.28
C ARG A 142 -16.32 -12.36 -6.97
N CYS A 143 -15.80 -13.22 -7.83
CA CYS A 143 -14.57 -12.98 -8.58
C CYS A 143 -14.72 -11.84 -9.60
N VAL A 144 -15.78 -11.87 -10.41
CA VAL A 144 -16.15 -10.81 -11.37
C VAL A 144 -16.30 -9.48 -10.65
N ARG A 145 -17.09 -9.48 -9.57
CA ARG A 145 -17.36 -8.30 -8.75
C ARG A 145 -16.10 -7.74 -8.06
N ALA A 146 -15.21 -8.59 -7.58
CA ALA A 146 -13.92 -8.14 -7.05
C ALA A 146 -13.02 -7.52 -8.15
N CYS A 147 -13.07 -8.06 -9.38
CA CYS A 147 -12.33 -7.52 -10.50
C CYS A 147 -12.88 -6.15 -10.95
N GLU A 148 -14.19 -5.97 -10.95
CA GLU A 148 -14.85 -4.73 -11.42
C GLU A 148 -14.95 -3.65 -10.32
N GLU A 149 -15.40 -4.00 -9.11
CA GLU A 149 -15.69 -3.05 -8.03
C GLU A 149 -14.42 -2.62 -7.30
N VAL A 150 -13.53 -3.58 -7.00
CA VAL A 150 -12.31 -3.33 -6.21
C VAL A 150 -11.12 -3.00 -7.10
N GLN A 151 -10.73 -3.91 -8.00
CA GLN A 151 -9.55 -3.70 -8.85
C GLN A 151 -9.81 -2.67 -9.95
N GLY A 152 -10.96 -2.76 -10.62
CA GLY A 152 -11.42 -1.85 -11.66
C GLY A 152 -10.89 -2.10 -13.06
N THR A 153 -10.43 -3.32 -13.38
CA THR A 153 -9.95 -3.69 -14.73
C THR A 153 -10.95 -4.46 -15.57
N PHE A 154 -12.02 -5.02 -14.97
CA PHE A 154 -13.10 -5.72 -15.70
C PHE A 154 -12.62 -6.91 -16.55
N ALA A 155 -11.52 -7.55 -16.14
CA ALA A 155 -10.93 -8.68 -16.85
C ALA A 155 -11.70 -10.01 -16.71
N LEU A 156 -12.79 -10.03 -15.94
CA LEU A 156 -13.61 -11.22 -15.68
C LEU A 156 -15.07 -10.90 -16.01
N THR A 157 -15.75 -11.86 -16.63
CA THR A 157 -17.19 -11.79 -16.92
C THR A 157 -17.89 -13.11 -16.58
N ILE A 158 -19.21 -13.13 -16.71
CA ILE A 158 -20.02 -14.35 -16.76
C ILE A 158 -20.41 -14.55 -18.22
N ASP A 159 -19.89 -15.61 -18.82
CA ASP A 159 -20.27 -16.05 -20.17
C ASP A 159 -21.42 -17.07 -20.11
N GLY A 160 -22.26 -17.12 -21.14
CA GLY A 160 -23.43 -18.00 -21.20
C GLY A 160 -24.65 -17.51 -20.41
N ARG A 161 -25.66 -18.38 -20.28
CA ARG A 161 -26.93 -18.06 -19.61
C ARG A 161 -27.53 -19.27 -18.92
N GLY A 162 -28.12 -19.06 -17.74
CA GLY A 162 -28.81 -20.12 -17.01
C GLY A 162 -27.82 -21.12 -16.45
N PHE A 163 -28.02 -22.41 -16.72
CA PHE A 163 -27.10 -23.45 -16.26
C PHE A 163 -25.73 -23.35 -16.93
N ASP A 164 -25.67 -22.92 -18.19
CA ASP A 164 -24.42 -22.77 -18.95
C ASP A 164 -23.58 -21.54 -18.52
N SER A 165 -23.97 -20.83 -17.46
CA SER A 165 -23.28 -19.61 -17.03
C SER A 165 -21.93 -19.94 -16.39
N LYS A 166 -20.83 -19.45 -16.95
CA LYS A 166 -19.46 -19.74 -16.50
C LYS A 166 -18.67 -18.47 -16.27
N VAL A 167 -17.81 -18.47 -15.26
CA VAL A 167 -16.83 -17.39 -15.08
C VAL A 167 -15.79 -17.52 -16.18
N SER A 168 -15.52 -16.42 -16.90
CA SER A 168 -14.56 -16.41 -18.01
C SER A 168 -13.65 -15.16 -17.93
N PRO A 169 -12.33 -15.30 -18.16
CA PRO A 169 -11.44 -14.18 -18.43
C PRO A 169 -11.65 -13.63 -19.84
N GLY A 170 -11.72 -12.31 -19.98
CA GLY A 170 -11.87 -11.65 -21.28
C GLY A 170 -13.04 -12.19 -22.12
N GLN A 171 -12.79 -12.50 -23.39
CA GLN A 171 -13.72 -13.19 -24.29
C GLN A 171 -13.36 -14.68 -24.45
N MET A 172 -13.38 -15.46 -23.35
CA MET A 172 -12.96 -16.88 -23.34
C MET A 172 -11.45 -17.09 -23.59
N GLU A 173 -10.63 -16.20 -23.05
CA GLU A 173 -9.18 -16.35 -23.03
C GLU A 173 -8.69 -17.01 -21.74
N ASP A 174 -7.45 -17.49 -21.74
CA ASP A 174 -6.79 -17.92 -20.52
C ASP A 174 -6.38 -16.72 -19.64
N PHE A 175 -6.20 -16.96 -18.34
CA PHE A 175 -5.90 -15.89 -17.38
C PHE A 175 -4.64 -15.10 -17.70
N MET A 176 -3.60 -15.71 -18.29
CA MET A 176 -2.37 -14.99 -18.65
C MET A 176 -2.47 -14.12 -19.89
N ASP A 177 -3.33 -14.49 -20.83
CA ASP A 177 -3.47 -13.77 -22.10
C ASP A 177 -4.54 -12.66 -22.02
N SER A 178 -5.44 -12.76 -21.04
CA SER A 178 -6.45 -11.74 -20.72
C SER A 178 -5.88 -10.44 -20.12
N GLU A 179 -6.75 -9.45 -19.87
CA GLU A 179 -6.40 -8.19 -19.18
C GLU A 179 -6.14 -8.35 -17.65
N CYS A 180 -5.98 -9.59 -17.17
CA CYS A 180 -5.71 -9.88 -15.77
C CYS A 180 -4.30 -9.44 -15.33
N VAL A 181 -4.22 -8.48 -14.42
CA VAL A 181 -2.95 -7.99 -13.85
C VAL A 181 -2.47 -8.77 -12.61
N SER A 182 -3.03 -9.94 -12.34
CA SER A 182 -2.63 -10.82 -11.22
C SER A 182 -2.68 -10.16 -9.82
N CYS A 183 -3.70 -9.34 -9.54
CA CYS A 183 -3.83 -8.69 -8.22
C CYS A 183 -4.25 -9.66 -7.08
N GLY A 184 -4.84 -10.80 -7.44
CA GLY A 184 -5.30 -11.84 -6.50
C GLY A 184 -6.60 -11.51 -5.75
N ALA A 185 -7.31 -10.42 -6.11
CA ALA A 185 -8.58 -10.06 -5.48
C ALA A 185 -9.67 -11.11 -5.76
N CYS A 186 -9.72 -11.65 -6.97
CA CYS A 186 -10.63 -12.73 -7.34
C CYS A 186 -10.36 -14.03 -6.56
N VAL A 187 -9.08 -14.37 -6.36
CA VAL A 187 -8.62 -15.53 -5.55
C VAL A 187 -9.04 -15.35 -4.10
N GLN A 188 -8.76 -14.20 -3.49
CA GLN A 188 -9.17 -13.88 -2.12
C GLN A 188 -10.69 -13.90 -1.94
N ALA A 189 -11.44 -13.52 -2.98
CA ALA A 189 -12.89 -13.49 -2.93
C ALA A 189 -13.54 -14.85 -3.25
N CYS A 190 -12.81 -15.86 -3.72
CA CYS A 190 -13.40 -17.12 -4.14
C CYS A 190 -13.77 -18.03 -2.95
N PRO A 191 -15.04 -18.47 -2.79
CA PRO A 191 -15.45 -19.27 -1.64
C PRO A 191 -15.24 -20.79 -1.79
N THR A 192 -14.91 -21.30 -2.99
CA THR A 192 -15.03 -22.74 -3.35
C THR A 192 -13.77 -23.36 -3.94
N ALA A 193 -12.58 -22.80 -3.67
CA ALA A 193 -11.31 -23.23 -4.26
C ALA A 193 -11.22 -23.21 -5.79
N THR A 194 -12.24 -22.69 -6.49
CA THR A 194 -12.24 -22.50 -7.95
C THR A 194 -11.06 -21.64 -8.38
N LEU A 195 -10.80 -20.54 -7.68
CA LEU A 195 -9.58 -19.76 -7.81
C LEU A 195 -8.74 -19.98 -6.56
N MET A 196 -7.57 -20.57 -6.71
CA MET A 196 -6.72 -20.96 -5.57
C MET A 196 -5.25 -20.74 -5.87
N GLU A 197 -4.48 -20.26 -4.89
CA GLU A 197 -3.04 -20.13 -5.04
C GLU A 197 -2.34 -21.47 -5.20
N LYS A 198 -1.39 -21.54 -6.13
CA LYS A 198 -0.57 -22.75 -6.34
C LYS A 198 0.24 -23.10 -5.09
N SER A 199 0.69 -22.10 -4.33
CA SER A 199 1.40 -22.35 -3.07
C SER A 199 0.55 -23.07 -2.02
N VAL A 200 -0.77 -22.82 -1.96
CA VAL A 200 -1.69 -23.54 -1.07
C VAL A 200 -1.94 -24.96 -1.58
N ILE A 201 -2.05 -25.12 -2.91
CA ILE A 201 -2.17 -26.45 -3.54
C ILE A 201 -0.97 -27.33 -3.20
N ASP A 202 0.24 -26.76 -3.28
CA ASP A 202 1.48 -27.52 -3.08
C ASP A 202 1.82 -27.74 -1.59
N GLN A 203 1.56 -26.75 -0.73
CA GLN A 203 2.05 -26.74 0.67
C GLN A 203 0.95 -27.06 1.70
N GLY A 204 -0.31 -27.01 1.27
CA GLY A 204 -1.50 -27.13 2.10
C GLY A 204 -1.95 -25.81 2.73
N VAL A 205 -3.08 -25.86 3.42
CA VAL A 205 -3.67 -24.72 4.14
C VAL A 205 -2.75 -24.25 5.29
N PRO A 206 -2.62 -22.93 5.51
CA PRO A 206 -1.83 -22.37 6.60
C PRO A 206 -2.50 -22.55 7.98
N GLU A 207 -1.69 -22.48 9.04
CA GLU A 207 -2.11 -22.74 10.42
C GLU A 207 -2.28 -21.47 11.27
N HIS A 208 -1.46 -20.45 11.00
CA HIS A 208 -1.50 -19.18 11.71
C HIS A 208 -1.10 -18.02 10.79
N SER A 209 -1.26 -16.78 11.27
CA SER A 209 -0.89 -15.61 10.49
C SER A 209 -0.21 -14.53 11.32
N VAL A 210 0.68 -13.76 10.67
CA VAL A 210 1.37 -12.60 11.24
C VAL A 210 1.08 -11.38 10.39
N ILE A 211 0.74 -10.26 11.02
CA ILE A 211 0.51 -9.00 10.31
C ILE A 211 1.86 -8.40 9.93
N THR A 212 2.02 -8.08 8.64
CA THR A 212 3.21 -7.45 8.08
C THR A 212 2.82 -6.41 7.03
N THR A 213 3.81 -5.75 6.44
CA THR A 213 3.61 -4.74 5.39
C THR A 213 4.38 -5.12 4.14
N CYS A 214 3.84 -4.73 2.98
CA CYS A 214 4.49 -4.93 1.70
C CYS A 214 5.81 -4.16 1.62
N ALA A 215 6.90 -4.81 1.19
CA ALA A 215 8.23 -4.24 1.10
C ALA A 215 8.53 -3.50 -0.22
N TYR A 216 7.54 -3.24 -1.08
CA TYR A 216 7.74 -2.73 -2.45
C TYR A 216 7.57 -1.21 -2.60
N CYS A 217 6.34 -0.77 -2.91
CA CYS A 217 6.02 0.63 -3.18
C CYS A 217 5.73 1.40 -1.89
N GLY A 218 5.62 2.73 -1.95
CA GLY A 218 5.32 3.54 -0.77
C GLY A 218 3.84 3.62 -0.37
N VAL A 219 2.95 2.79 -0.94
CA VAL A 219 1.55 2.70 -0.48
C VAL A 219 1.47 2.09 0.93
N GLY A 220 2.32 1.10 1.23
CA GLY A 220 2.36 0.47 2.54
C GLY A 220 1.19 -0.49 2.82
N CYS A 221 0.72 -1.23 1.80
CA CYS A 221 -0.36 -2.20 1.97
C CYS A 221 -0.05 -3.21 3.09
N SER A 222 -0.99 -3.38 4.01
CA SER A 222 -0.91 -4.34 5.12
C SER A 222 -1.35 -5.74 4.67
N PHE A 223 -0.64 -6.76 5.13
CA PHE A 223 -0.87 -8.17 4.80
C PHE A 223 -0.91 -9.02 6.05
N LYS A 224 -1.67 -10.10 6.00
CA LYS A 224 -1.49 -11.30 6.81
C LYS A 224 -0.56 -12.24 6.05
N ALA A 225 0.64 -12.46 6.58
CA ALA A 225 1.51 -13.55 6.15
C ALA A 225 0.98 -14.83 6.80
N GLU A 226 0.42 -15.73 6.00
CA GLU A 226 -0.17 -16.99 6.48
C GLU A 226 0.86 -18.11 6.35
N MET A 227 1.12 -18.76 7.49
CA MET A 227 2.30 -19.58 7.74
C MET A 227 1.91 -21.00 8.16
N LYS A 228 2.80 -21.94 7.89
CA LYS A 228 2.75 -23.33 8.38
C LYS A 228 4.10 -23.65 9.01
N GLY A 229 4.15 -23.77 10.33
CA GLY A 229 5.42 -23.62 11.06
C GLY A 229 6.12 -22.33 10.66
N ASP A 230 7.38 -22.44 10.22
CA ASP A 230 8.18 -21.29 9.75
C ASP A 230 8.09 -21.04 8.24
N GLN A 231 7.30 -21.84 7.51
CA GLN A 231 7.13 -21.71 6.06
C GLN A 231 6.01 -20.74 5.71
N LEU A 232 6.32 -19.73 4.90
CA LEU A 232 5.33 -18.80 4.35
C LEU A 232 4.57 -19.47 3.21
N VAL A 233 3.28 -19.73 3.41
CA VAL A 233 2.41 -20.37 2.41
C VAL A 233 1.83 -19.32 1.46
N ARG A 234 1.27 -18.24 1.99
CA ARG A 234 0.72 -17.13 1.19
C ARG A 234 0.68 -15.81 1.96
N MET A 235 0.52 -14.71 1.23
CA MET A 235 0.26 -13.40 1.79
C MET A 235 -1.13 -12.92 1.36
N VAL A 236 -2.04 -12.69 2.30
CA VAL A 236 -3.41 -12.21 2.02
C VAL A 236 -3.57 -10.78 2.57
N PRO A 237 -4.21 -9.85 1.86
CA PRO A 237 -4.42 -8.49 2.35
C PRO A 237 -5.12 -8.43 3.71
N TYR A 238 -4.60 -7.62 4.62
CA TYR A 238 -5.27 -7.35 5.89
C TYR A 238 -6.30 -6.23 5.71
N LYS A 239 -7.57 -6.51 6.06
CA LYS A 239 -8.67 -5.54 5.93
C LYS A 239 -8.56 -4.33 6.87
N GLY A 240 -7.79 -4.44 7.97
CA GLY A 240 -7.64 -3.35 8.94
C GLY A 240 -6.58 -2.30 8.58
N GLY A 241 -5.97 -2.37 7.39
CA GLY A 241 -5.01 -1.36 6.94
C GLY A 241 -5.68 -0.24 6.15
N ASP A 242 -5.61 1.00 6.67
CA ASP A 242 -6.18 2.20 6.04
C ASP A 242 -5.63 2.48 4.63
N ALA A 243 -4.43 1.98 4.31
CA ALA A 243 -3.82 2.19 3.01
C ALA A 243 -4.43 1.34 1.88
N ASN A 244 -4.98 0.16 2.20
CA ASN A 244 -5.36 -0.82 1.20
C ASN A 244 -6.71 -1.48 1.38
N HIS A 245 -7.38 -1.34 2.52
CA HIS A 245 -8.75 -1.84 2.76
C HIS A 245 -8.97 -3.31 2.33
N GLY A 246 -7.95 -4.15 2.52
CA GLY A 246 -8.00 -5.55 2.11
C GLY A 246 -7.80 -5.82 0.62
N HIS A 247 -7.15 -4.91 -0.12
CA HIS A 247 -6.73 -5.07 -1.53
C HIS A 247 -5.20 -5.11 -1.68
N SER A 248 -4.71 -5.58 -2.85
CA SER A 248 -3.28 -5.71 -3.15
C SER A 248 -2.95 -5.66 -4.65
N CYS A 249 -1.65 -5.73 -4.95
CA CYS A 249 -1.14 -5.97 -6.32
C CYS A 249 -0.26 -7.23 -6.34
N VAL A 250 0.06 -7.71 -7.55
CA VAL A 250 0.89 -8.91 -7.80
C VAL A 250 2.19 -8.94 -6.97
N LYS A 251 2.87 -7.79 -6.83
CA LYS A 251 4.16 -7.67 -6.13
C LYS A 251 4.06 -8.08 -4.66
N GLY A 252 3.11 -7.48 -3.93
CA GLY A 252 2.91 -7.78 -2.51
C GLY A 252 2.19 -9.11 -2.28
N ARG A 253 1.32 -9.50 -3.21
CA ARG A 253 0.45 -10.67 -3.09
C ARG A 253 1.17 -12.00 -3.31
N PHE A 254 2.11 -12.02 -4.27
CA PHE A 254 2.73 -13.26 -4.74
C PHE A 254 4.25 -13.22 -4.80
N ALA A 255 4.86 -12.05 -5.07
CA ALA A 255 6.31 -11.95 -5.27
C ALA A 255 7.08 -11.85 -3.93
N PHE A 256 6.95 -12.84 -3.06
CA PHE A 256 7.73 -12.98 -1.82
C PHE A 256 8.83 -14.06 -1.90
N GLY A 257 8.88 -14.82 -3.00
CA GLY A 257 9.84 -15.91 -3.22
C GLY A 257 11.32 -15.50 -3.31
N TYR A 258 11.61 -14.20 -3.45
CA TYR A 258 13.00 -13.71 -3.41
C TYR A 258 13.68 -13.98 -2.06
N ALA A 259 12.92 -14.15 -0.98
CA ALA A 259 13.45 -14.45 0.34
C ALA A 259 14.05 -15.87 0.45
N THR A 260 13.61 -16.80 -0.39
CA THR A 260 14.02 -18.22 -0.41
C THR A 260 14.78 -18.59 -1.68
N HIS A 261 15.16 -17.61 -2.50
CA HIS A 261 15.90 -17.84 -3.74
C HIS A 261 17.34 -18.31 -3.45
N GLY A 262 17.86 -19.22 -4.27
CA GLY A 262 19.21 -19.79 -4.10
C GLY A 262 20.34 -18.76 -4.17
N ASP A 263 20.15 -17.68 -4.93
CA ASP A 263 21.13 -16.58 -5.04
C ASP A 263 21.20 -15.68 -3.80
N ARG A 264 20.38 -15.90 -2.78
CA ARG A 264 20.40 -15.09 -1.56
C ARG A 264 21.69 -15.35 -0.80
N LEU A 265 22.50 -14.29 -0.63
CA LEU A 265 23.69 -14.34 0.20
C LEU A 265 23.33 -14.52 1.68
N THR A 266 23.89 -15.56 2.31
CA THR A 266 23.66 -15.93 3.72
C THR A 266 24.90 -15.80 4.59
N THR A 267 26.08 -15.65 3.99
CA THR A 267 27.38 -15.56 4.68
C THR A 267 28.11 -14.26 4.32
N PRO A 268 28.78 -13.58 5.26
CA PRO A 268 29.65 -12.46 4.96
C PRO A 268 30.79 -12.84 4.02
N MET A 269 31.19 -11.92 3.15
CA MET A 269 32.29 -12.11 2.21
C MET A 269 33.18 -10.89 2.13
N ILE A 270 34.49 -11.11 1.95
CA ILE A 270 35.49 -10.06 1.77
C ILE A 270 36.38 -10.33 0.55
N ARG A 271 37.01 -9.27 0.05
CA ARG A 271 38.06 -9.29 -0.98
C ARG A 271 38.97 -8.08 -0.81
N ASP A 272 40.27 -8.22 -1.05
CA ASP A 272 41.24 -7.12 -0.93
C ASP A 272 41.30 -6.24 -2.19
N SER A 273 41.07 -6.83 -3.36
CA SER A 273 40.93 -6.14 -4.64
C SER A 273 39.67 -6.61 -5.36
N ILE A 274 39.14 -5.77 -6.26
CA ILE A 274 37.98 -6.11 -7.09
C ILE A 274 38.27 -7.23 -8.09
N ASP A 275 39.54 -7.43 -8.45
CA ASP A 275 40.00 -8.49 -9.36
C ASP A 275 40.08 -9.86 -8.69
N GLN A 276 39.94 -9.91 -7.36
CA GLN A 276 39.98 -11.14 -6.60
C GLN A 276 38.56 -11.71 -6.41
N PRO A 277 38.42 -13.04 -6.36
CA PRO A 277 37.16 -13.67 -6.00
C PRO A 277 36.77 -13.33 -4.56
N TRP A 278 35.47 -13.42 -4.28
CA TRP A 278 34.97 -13.32 -2.92
C TRP A 278 35.47 -14.47 -2.05
N ARG A 279 35.81 -14.16 -0.81
CA ARG A 279 36.12 -15.15 0.24
C ARG A 279 35.06 -15.08 1.32
N GLU A 280 34.35 -16.18 1.54
CA GLU A 280 33.43 -16.33 2.67
C GLU A 280 34.21 -16.32 3.99
N VAL A 281 33.71 -15.57 4.97
CA VAL A 281 34.35 -15.37 6.27
C VAL A 281 33.31 -15.27 7.39
N GLY A 282 33.77 -15.41 8.64
CA GLY A 282 32.94 -15.14 9.82
C GLY A 282 32.64 -13.65 10.00
N TRP A 283 31.60 -13.35 10.80
CA TRP A 283 31.19 -11.97 11.08
C TRP A 283 32.30 -11.12 11.72
N GLU A 284 33.06 -11.69 12.66
CA GLU A 284 34.13 -10.95 13.35
C GLU A 284 35.24 -10.51 12.38
N GLU A 285 35.68 -11.41 11.49
CA GLU A 285 36.66 -11.10 10.46
C GLU A 285 36.14 -10.04 9.48
N ALA A 286 34.91 -10.18 9.00
CA ALA A 286 34.30 -9.22 8.06
C ALA A 286 34.19 -7.81 8.66
N ILE A 287 33.72 -7.71 9.91
CA ILE A 287 33.52 -6.43 10.60
C ILE A 287 34.88 -5.77 10.90
N ASN A 288 35.86 -6.53 11.39
CA ASN A 288 37.20 -6.00 11.68
C ASN A 288 37.91 -5.54 10.41
N PHE A 289 37.84 -6.33 9.33
CA PHE A 289 38.37 -5.96 8.03
C PHE A 289 37.79 -4.62 7.53
N ALA A 290 36.46 -4.46 7.58
CA ALA A 290 35.80 -3.23 7.19
C ALA A 290 36.22 -2.04 8.08
N ALA A 291 36.25 -2.23 9.40
CA ALA A 291 36.60 -1.19 10.36
C ALA A 291 38.05 -0.71 10.20
N GLU A 292 38.99 -1.62 10.00
CA GLU A 292 40.40 -1.31 9.76
C GLU A 292 40.59 -0.47 8.49
N ARG A 293 39.98 -0.90 7.37
CA ARG A 293 40.06 -0.18 6.09
C ARG A 293 39.42 1.21 6.18
N LEU A 294 38.28 1.34 6.85
CA LEU A 294 37.62 2.64 7.05
C LEU A 294 38.47 3.59 7.89
N LYS A 295 39.02 3.13 9.02
CA LYS A 295 39.90 3.92 9.88
C LYS A 295 41.18 4.34 9.16
N ALA A 296 41.83 3.41 8.43
CA ALA A 296 43.02 3.71 7.66
C ALA A 296 42.76 4.76 6.56
N THR A 297 41.60 4.68 5.90
CA THR A 297 41.18 5.64 4.88
C THR A 297 40.98 7.03 5.49
N GLN A 298 40.29 7.13 6.64
CA GLN A 298 40.14 8.41 7.35
C GLN A 298 41.47 8.99 7.84
N ALA A 299 42.39 8.14 8.33
CA ALA A 299 43.71 8.58 8.78
C ALA A 299 44.54 9.16 7.62
N LYS A 300 44.40 8.59 6.41
CA LYS A 300 45.15 9.02 5.22
C LYS A 300 44.52 10.23 4.50
N TYR A 301 43.19 10.26 4.37
CA TYR A 301 42.48 11.22 3.51
C TYR A 301 41.54 12.16 4.27
N GLY A 302 41.49 12.06 5.60
CA GLY A 302 40.69 12.92 6.46
C GLY A 302 39.30 12.38 6.77
N ARG A 303 38.64 13.01 7.75
CA ARG A 303 37.37 12.54 8.33
C ARG A 303 36.23 12.38 7.32
N GLU A 304 36.21 13.22 6.28
CA GLU A 304 35.15 13.27 5.26
C GLU A 304 35.39 12.30 4.09
N SER A 305 36.46 11.50 4.12
CA SER A 305 36.77 10.53 3.05
C SER A 305 35.90 9.28 3.05
N ILE A 306 34.99 9.14 4.04
CA ILE A 306 34.07 8.01 4.17
C ILE A 306 32.64 8.52 4.37
N GLY A 307 31.66 7.70 4.03
CA GLY A 307 30.23 8.00 4.17
C GLY A 307 29.39 6.74 4.07
N GLY A 308 28.07 6.89 4.01
CA GLY A 308 27.16 5.75 3.86
C GLY A 308 25.83 6.12 3.22
N ILE A 309 25.29 5.17 2.46
CA ILE A 309 24.01 5.32 1.76
C ILE A 309 22.98 4.47 2.50
N THR A 310 21.91 5.11 3.00
CA THR A 310 20.82 4.38 3.66
C THR A 310 19.83 3.84 2.64
N SER A 311 19.21 2.70 2.94
CA SER A 311 18.20 2.08 2.10
C SER A 311 16.80 2.39 2.63
N SER A 312 15.93 3.00 1.81
CA SER A 312 14.50 3.10 2.16
C SER A 312 13.78 1.75 2.18
N ARG A 313 14.40 0.66 1.69
CA ARG A 313 13.79 -0.67 1.79
C ARG A 313 13.93 -1.27 3.20
N CYS A 314 14.86 -0.73 3.99
CA CYS A 314 15.08 -1.08 5.39
C CYS A 314 14.15 -0.29 6.32
N THR A 315 14.14 -0.70 7.58
CA THR A 315 13.35 -0.05 8.63
C THR A 315 13.87 1.37 8.96
N ASN A 316 13.05 2.16 9.63
CA ASN A 316 13.45 3.48 10.13
C ASN A 316 14.47 3.35 11.28
N GLU A 317 14.38 2.28 12.08
CA GLU A 317 15.34 1.96 13.13
C GLU A 317 16.73 1.69 12.55
N GLU A 318 16.82 0.86 11.49
CA GLU A 318 18.08 0.62 10.77
C GLU A 318 18.62 1.91 10.14
N THR A 319 17.75 2.70 9.52
CA THR A 319 18.14 4.00 8.93
C THR A 319 18.71 4.94 10.01
N TYR A 320 18.09 4.96 11.19
CA TYR A 320 18.57 5.73 12.34
C TYR A 320 19.95 5.23 12.82
N LEU A 321 20.16 3.92 12.89
CA LEU A 321 21.45 3.34 13.27
C LEU A 321 22.55 3.71 12.27
N VAL A 322 22.28 3.63 10.96
CA VAL A 322 23.26 3.98 9.92
C VAL A 322 23.62 5.46 9.97
N GLN A 323 22.64 6.37 10.06
CA GLN A 323 22.96 7.79 10.15
C GLN A 323 23.71 8.12 11.45
N LYS A 324 23.41 7.41 12.55
CA LYS A 324 24.11 7.57 13.83
C LYS A 324 25.55 7.07 13.73
N LEU A 325 25.79 5.95 13.05
CA LEU A 325 27.14 5.44 12.76
C LEU A 325 27.96 6.50 12.00
N ILE A 326 27.40 7.07 10.94
CA ILE A 326 28.10 8.07 10.12
C ILE A 326 28.38 9.35 10.93
N ARG A 327 27.38 9.87 11.64
CA ARG A 327 27.52 11.13 12.39
C ARG A 327 28.34 11.00 13.66
N ALA A 328 28.03 10.01 14.49
CA ALA A 328 28.63 9.86 15.80
C ALA A 328 29.95 9.07 15.76
N ALA A 329 30.04 8.00 14.95
CA ALA A 329 31.25 7.18 14.91
C ALA A 329 32.25 7.67 13.85
N PHE A 330 31.80 7.95 12.61
CA PHE A 330 32.72 8.48 11.58
C PHE A 330 33.00 9.97 11.77
N GLY A 331 32.11 10.68 12.47
CA GLY A 331 32.29 12.10 12.81
C GLY A 331 32.00 13.05 11.65
N ASN A 332 31.27 12.62 10.62
CA ASN A 332 30.94 13.46 9.46
C ASN A 332 29.44 13.38 9.10
N ASN A 333 29.01 14.16 8.12
CA ASN A 333 27.61 14.20 7.67
C ASN A 333 27.40 13.58 6.28
N ASN A 334 28.33 12.75 5.80
CA ASN A 334 28.30 12.17 4.46
C ASN A 334 27.35 10.96 4.41
N THR A 335 26.07 11.24 4.62
CA THR A 335 24.98 10.28 4.48
C THR A 335 24.02 10.74 3.39
N ASP A 336 23.53 9.80 2.57
CA ASP A 336 22.46 10.07 1.61
C ASP A 336 21.52 8.86 1.48
N THR A 337 20.45 9.01 0.70
CA THR A 337 19.47 7.95 0.45
C THR A 337 18.83 8.07 -0.93
N CYS A 338 18.06 7.07 -1.35
CA CYS A 338 17.37 7.06 -2.64
C CYS A 338 16.34 8.19 -2.81
N ALA A 339 15.89 8.84 -1.73
CA ALA A 339 15.04 10.02 -1.81
C ALA A 339 15.70 11.19 -2.56
N ARG A 340 17.04 11.25 -2.61
CA ARG A 340 17.80 12.24 -3.40
C ARG A 340 17.32 12.28 -4.84
N VAL A 341 17.19 11.11 -5.47
CA VAL A 341 16.90 10.97 -6.90
C VAL A 341 15.41 10.93 -7.21
N CYS A 342 14.57 10.50 -6.26
CA CYS A 342 13.14 10.31 -6.55
C CYS A 342 12.23 11.46 -6.09
N HIS A 343 12.54 12.20 -5.01
CA HIS A 343 11.60 13.22 -4.48
C HIS A 343 12.27 14.34 -3.66
N SER A 344 13.58 14.57 -3.80
CA SER A 344 14.23 15.66 -3.05
C SER A 344 13.69 17.06 -3.37
N PRO A 345 13.29 17.41 -4.61
CA PRO A 345 12.68 18.71 -4.89
C PRO A 345 11.35 18.90 -4.16
N THR A 346 10.54 17.84 -4.02
CA THR A 346 9.27 17.90 -3.28
C THR A 346 9.48 18.36 -1.85
N GLY A 347 10.50 17.81 -1.17
CA GLY A 347 10.84 18.19 0.20
C GLY A 347 11.24 19.66 0.32
N TYR A 348 11.92 20.22 -0.69
CA TYR A 348 12.29 21.63 -0.73
C TYR A 348 11.07 22.54 -0.97
N GLY A 349 10.25 22.21 -1.98
CA GLY A 349 9.10 23.03 -2.38
C GLY A 349 8.06 23.16 -1.29
N LEU A 350 7.56 22.02 -0.79
CA LEU A 350 6.53 22.01 0.23
C LEU A 350 7.02 22.57 1.57
N LYS A 351 8.32 22.45 1.88
CA LYS A 351 8.89 23.10 3.08
C LYS A 351 8.91 24.62 2.94
N THR A 352 9.20 25.12 1.74
CA THR A 352 9.25 26.56 1.47
C THR A 352 7.87 27.20 1.53
N THR A 353 6.82 26.47 1.13
CA THR A 353 5.46 27.02 1.01
C THR A 353 4.51 26.65 2.13
N LEU A 354 4.43 25.36 2.51
CA LEU A 354 3.53 24.86 3.55
C LEU A 354 4.24 24.64 4.89
N GLY A 355 5.57 24.74 4.91
CA GLY A 355 6.37 24.47 6.11
C GLY A 355 6.63 22.98 6.37
N GLU A 356 6.19 22.06 5.52
CA GLU A 356 6.37 20.61 5.72
C GLU A 356 6.88 19.87 4.48
N SER A 357 7.86 18.97 4.66
CA SER A 357 8.45 18.16 3.57
C SER A 357 7.71 16.82 3.36
N ALA A 358 6.39 16.83 3.38
CA ALA A 358 5.57 15.61 3.39
C ALA A 358 4.28 15.73 2.55
N GLY A 359 3.61 14.59 2.31
CA GLY A 359 2.28 14.57 1.70
C GLY A 359 1.22 15.15 2.65
N THR A 360 0.17 15.73 2.07
CA THR A 360 -0.84 16.51 2.81
C THR A 360 -2.06 15.72 3.26
N GLN A 361 -2.42 14.64 2.55
CA GLN A 361 -3.64 13.87 2.80
C GLN A 361 -3.38 12.35 2.85
N THR A 362 -4.37 11.61 3.35
CA THR A 362 -4.44 10.15 3.28
C THR A 362 -4.99 9.69 1.93
N PHE A 363 -4.85 8.40 1.59
CA PHE A 363 -5.38 7.86 0.35
C PHE A 363 -6.92 7.91 0.29
N ASP A 364 -7.60 7.70 1.42
CA ASP A 364 -9.07 7.79 1.54
C ASP A 364 -9.65 9.14 1.09
N SER A 365 -8.85 10.20 1.08
CA SER A 365 -9.29 11.52 0.61
C SER A 365 -9.73 11.50 -0.86
N VAL A 366 -9.17 10.59 -1.68
CA VAL A 366 -9.51 10.49 -3.10
C VAL A 366 -10.97 10.12 -3.31
N MET A 367 -11.56 9.35 -2.40
CA MET A 367 -12.96 8.95 -2.46
C MET A 367 -13.94 10.11 -2.25
N LYS A 368 -13.43 11.30 -1.91
CA LYS A 368 -14.24 12.51 -1.69
C LYS A 368 -13.95 13.61 -2.71
N SER A 369 -13.15 13.33 -3.74
CA SER A 369 -12.74 14.34 -4.71
C SER A 369 -13.61 14.33 -5.96
N ASP A 370 -14.02 15.50 -6.44
CA ASP A 370 -14.82 15.63 -7.67
C ASP A 370 -13.97 15.81 -8.93
N ALA A 371 -12.73 16.26 -8.78
CA ALA A 371 -11.74 16.30 -9.85
C ALA A 371 -10.38 15.81 -9.35
N ILE A 372 -9.71 15.05 -10.21
CA ILE A 372 -8.39 14.46 -9.98
C ILE A 372 -7.46 14.96 -11.08
N ILE A 373 -6.38 15.64 -10.72
CA ILE A 373 -5.31 15.98 -11.66
C ILE A 373 -4.07 15.13 -11.35
N VAL A 374 -3.54 14.49 -12.38
CA VAL A 374 -2.35 13.62 -12.34
C VAL A 374 -1.27 14.26 -13.20
N ILE A 375 -0.14 14.61 -12.59
CA ILE A 375 0.98 15.22 -13.32
C ILE A 375 2.27 14.41 -13.09
N GLY A 376 2.86 13.92 -14.17
CA GLY A 376 4.09 13.15 -14.20
C GLY A 376 4.00 11.81 -13.45
N ALA A 377 2.89 11.07 -13.50
CA ALA A 377 2.71 9.85 -12.72
C ALA A 377 1.89 8.77 -13.44
N ASN A 378 2.28 7.50 -13.23
CA ASN A 378 1.53 6.33 -13.71
C ASN A 378 1.08 5.42 -12.55
N PRO A 379 -0.04 5.74 -11.86
CA PRO A 379 -0.45 5.03 -10.65
C PRO A 379 -0.81 3.56 -10.88
N THR A 380 -1.33 3.20 -12.06
CA THR A 380 -1.76 1.82 -12.38
C THR A 380 -0.60 0.82 -12.25
N ASP A 381 0.63 1.25 -12.56
CA ASP A 381 1.83 0.40 -12.47
C ASP A 381 2.55 0.56 -11.11
N ALA A 382 2.77 1.82 -10.73
CA ALA A 382 3.63 2.19 -9.61
C ALA A 382 2.94 2.04 -8.26
N HIS A 383 1.66 2.40 -8.19
CA HIS A 383 0.85 2.43 -6.97
C HIS A 383 -0.54 1.79 -7.20
N PRO A 384 -0.62 0.51 -7.61
CA PRO A 384 -1.85 -0.03 -8.21
C PRO A 384 -3.06 0.00 -7.27
N VAL A 385 -2.84 -0.21 -5.97
CA VAL A 385 -3.92 -0.15 -4.96
C VAL A 385 -4.51 1.25 -4.83
N PHE A 386 -3.68 2.29 -4.96
CA PHE A 386 -4.19 3.66 -4.99
C PHE A 386 -4.92 3.95 -6.31
N ALA A 387 -4.38 3.46 -7.43
CA ALA A 387 -5.07 3.55 -8.72
C ALA A 387 -6.45 2.90 -8.70
N SER A 388 -6.62 1.75 -8.03
CA SER A 388 -7.92 1.12 -7.82
C SER A 388 -8.93 2.03 -7.11
N GLN A 389 -8.51 2.78 -6.08
CA GLN A 389 -9.37 3.77 -5.42
C GLN A 389 -9.70 4.94 -6.36
N MET A 390 -8.74 5.43 -7.14
CA MET A 390 -8.99 6.46 -8.15
C MET A 390 -10.01 5.98 -9.18
N ARG A 391 -9.84 4.77 -9.72
CA ARG A 391 -10.76 4.15 -10.69
C ARG A 391 -12.17 4.06 -10.15
N ARG A 392 -12.31 3.63 -8.88
CA ARG A 392 -13.60 3.61 -8.20
C ARG A 392 -14.23 5.00 -8.18
N ARG A 393 -13.50 6.01 -7.71
CA ARG A 393 -14.03 7.38 -7.65
C ARG A 393 -14.37 7.96 -9.04
N MET A 394 -13.59 7.64 -10.07
CA MET A 394 -13.86 8.05 -11.45
C MET A 394 -15.16 7.43 -11.99
N ARG A 395 -15.46 6.17 -11.67
CA ARG A 395 -16.75 5.54 -12.01
C ARG A 395 -17.92 6.15 -11.24
N GLU A 396 -17.67 6.68 -10.05
CA GLU A 396 -18.63 7.45 -9.25
C GLU A 396 -18.76 8.92 -9.70
N GLY A 397 -18.17 9.29 -10.85
CA GLY A 397 -18.42 10.56 -11.55
C GLY A 397 -17.32 11.62 -11.42
N ALA A 398 -16.19 11.35 -10.75
CA ALA A 398 -15.10 12.32 -10.68
C ALA A 398 -14.38 12.51 -12.01
N SER A 399 -14.06 13.76 -12.36
CA SER A 399 -13.30 14.09 -13.56
C SER A 399 -11.81 13.80 -13.38
N LEU A 400 -11.13 13.41 -14.47
CA LEU A 400 -9.69 13.16 -14.50
C LEU A 400 -8.97 14.10 -15.47
N ILE A 401 -7.87 14.71 -15.03
CA ILE A 401 -6.96 15.47 -15.88
C ILE A 401 -5.58 14.81 -15.79
N VAL A 402 -5.01 14.37 -16.91
CA VAL A 402 -3.67 13.79 -16.96
C VAL A 402 -2.76 14.72 -17.75
N ALA A 403 -1.70 15.18 -17.12
CA ALA A 403 -0.65 16.00 -17.72
C ALA A 403 0.66 15.21 -17.79
N ASP A 404 0.60 14.10 -18.51
CA ASP A 404 1.74 13.24 -18.84
C ASP A 404 2.02 13.33 -20.35
N PRO A 405 3.28 13.37 -20.78
CA PRO A 405 3.64 13.35 -22.21
C PRO A 405 3.19 12.07 -22.92
N ARG A 406 2.95 10.99 -22.16
CA ARG A 406 2.60 9.67 -22.64
C ARG A 406 1.19 9.34 -22.17
N HIS A 407 0.41 8.69 -23.04
CA HIS A 407 -0.86 8.08 -22.64
C HIS A 407 -0.62 6.99 -21.58
N ILE A 408 -1.50 6.90 -20.59
CA ILE A 408 -1.38 5.94 -19.47
C ILE A 408 -2.69 5.16 -19.32
N ASP A 409 -2.60 3.93 -18.83
CA ASP A 409 -3.73 3.01 -18.61
C ASP A 409 -4.83 3.58 -17.68
N LEU A 410 -4.50 4.57 -16.84
CA LEU A 410 -5.50 5.29 -16.05
C LEU A 410 -6.52 6.02 -16.94
N LEU A 411 -6.09 6.56 -18.10
CA LEU A 411 -6.95 7.20 -19.09
C LEU A 411 -7.87 6.21 -19.82
N ASP A 412 -7.57 4.91 -19.77
CA ASP A 412 -8.36 3.86 -20.43
C ASP A 412 -9.21 3.08 -19.42
N THR A 413 -9.34 3.60 -18.19
CA THR A 413 -10.16 3.00 -17.13
C THR A 413 -11.61 2.77 -17.62
N PRO A 414 -12.14 1.54 -17.52
CA PRO A 414 -13.52 1.24 -17.89
C PRO A 414 -14.54 2.04 -17.08
N HIS A 415 -15.64 2.44 -17.74
CA HIS A 415 -16.74 3.19 -17.14
C HIS A 415 -16.33 4.53 -16.50
N ARG A 416 -15.24 5.15 -16.99
CA ARG A 416 -14.84 6.48 -16.52
C ARG A 416 -15.80 7.57 -16.98
N GLY A 417 -15.86 8.64 -16.19
CA GLY A 417 -16.47 9.91 -16.60
C GLY A 417 -15.57 10.76 -17.51
N ASP A 418 -15.73 12.08 -17.42
CA ASP A 418 -14.91 13.04 -18.16
C ASP A 418 -13.42 12.86 -17.84
N ALA A 419 -12.59 12.65 -18.87
CA ALA A 419 -11.14 12.73 -18.71
C ALA A 419 -10.47 13.48 -19.83
N GLN A 420 -9.47 14.27 -19.45
CA GLN A 420 -8.74 15.17 -20.31
C GLN A 420 -7.26 14.80 -20.25
N HIS A 421 -6.64 14.68 -21.43
CA HIS A 421 -5.20 14.42 -21.54
C HIS A 421 -4.51 15.67 -22.11
N LEU A 422 -3.47 16.13 -21.41
CA LEU A 422 -2.61 17.25 -21.77
C LEU A 422 -1.22 16.70 -22.11
N PRO A 423 -1.00 16.17 -23.33
CA PRO A 423 0.24 15.51 -23.74
C PRO A 423 1.36 16.51 -24.02
N LEU A 424 1.84 17.16 -22.96
CA LEU A 424 2.89 18.16 -23.06
C LEU A 424 4.24 17.59 -23.48
N ARG A 425 5.10 18.43 -24.07
CA ARG A 425 6.49 18.09 -24.35
C ARG A 425 7.27 17.92 -23.02
N PRO A 426 8.01 16.80 -22.83
CA PRO A 426 8.81 16.60 -21.63
C PRO A 426 9.74 17.79 -21.32
N GLY A 427 9.68 18.30 -20.09
CA GLY A 427 10.44 19.48 -19.65
C GLY A 427 9.64 20.78 -19.59
N THR A 428 8.47 20.85 -20.24
CA THR A 428 7.67 22.09 -20.34
C THR A 428 6.57 22.21 -19.27
N ASN A 429 6.70 21.47 -18.17
CA ASN A 429 5.61 21.29 -17.22
C ASN A 429 5.31 22.57 -16.44
N VAL A 430 6.34 23.35 -16.08
CA VAL A 430 6.15 24.65 -15.40
C VAL A 430 5.41 25.62 -16.31
N ALA A 431 5.61 25.56 -17.64
CA ALA A 431 4.88 26.41 -18.57
C ALA A 431 3.40 26.00 -18.65
N LEU A 432 3.10 24.70 -18.74
CA LEU A 432 1.72 24.19 -18.69
C LEU A 432 1.04 24.58 -17.37
N VAL A 433 1.78 24.44 -16.29
CA VAL A 433 1.34 24.81 -14.96
C VAL A 433 1.01 26.32 -14.95
N ASN A 434 1.95 27.20 -15.24
CA ASN A 434 1.68 28.63 -15.27
C ASN A 434 0.48 29.02 -16.16
N ALA A 435 0.25 28.28 -17.26
CA ALA A 435 -0.91 28.50 -18.12
C ALA A 435 -2.26 28.11 -17.50
N LEU A 436 -2.40 27.01 -16.76
CA LEU A 436 -3.70 26.78 -16.09
C LEU A 436 -3.91 27.81 -14.95
N ALA A 437 -2.84 28.26 -14.29
CA ALA A 437 -2.94 29.29 -13.25
C ALA A 437 -3.34 30.65 -13.83
N HIS A 438 -2.77 31.01 -14.98
CA HIS A 438 -3.15 32.19 -15.75
C HIS A 438 -4.64 32.18 -16.09
N VAL A 439 -5.20 31.03 -16.50
CA VAL A 439 -6.63 30.91 -16.80
C VAL A 439 -7.50 31.07 -15.55
N VAL A 440 -7.09 30.49 -14.42
CA VAL A 440 -7.83 30.60 -13.15
C VAL A 440 -7.92 32.05 -12.68
N VAL A 441 -6.81 32.80 -12.71
CA VAL A 441 -6.78 34.23 -12.35
C VAL A 441 -7.47 35.08 -13.41
N SER A 442 -7.07 34.86 -14.67
CA SER A 442 -7.82 35.08 -15.90
C SER A 442 -9.30 35.41 -15.78
N GLU A 443 -9.97 34.35 -15.37
CA GLU A 443 -11.42 34.21 -15.40
C GLU A 443 -12.04 34.43 -14.02
N GLY A 444 -11.25 34.84 -13.01
CA GLY A 444 -11.73 35.09 -11.65
C GLY A 444 -12.27 33.83 -10.97
N LEU A 445 -11.68 32.66 -11.23
CA LEU A 445 -12.12 31.37 -10.69
C LEU A 445 -11.48 31.03 -9.33
N GLU A 446 -10.92 32.05 -8.69
CA GLU A 446 -10.26 31.95 -7.39
C GLU A 446 -11.20 32.28 -6.22
N ASP A 447 -11.20 31.45 -5.21
CA ASP A 447 -11.77 31.63 -3.87
C ASP A 447 -10.91 32.64 -3.05
N HIS A 448 -11.28 33.90 -3.20
CA HIS A 448 -10.67 35.00 -2.46
C HIS A 448 -10.75 34.85 -0.94
N ASP A 449 -11.74 34.12 -0.43
CA ASP A 449 -12.04 33.94 0.99
C ASP A 449 -10.96 33.11 1.68
N PHE A 450 -10.51 32.03 1.04
CA PHE A 450 -9.38 31.25 1.54
C PHE A 450 -8.06 32.00 1.46
N ILE A 451 -7.79 32.70 0.34
CA ILE A 451 -6.55 33.45 0.14
C ILE A 451 -6.38 34.46 1.29
N ALA A 452 -7.43 35.23 1.58
CA ALA A 452 -7.42 36.21 2.67
C ALA A 452 -7.23 35.58 4.06
N LYS A 453 -7.73 34.35 4.29
CA LYS A 453 -7.69 33.67 5.61
C LYS A 453 -6.43 32.85 5.85
N ARG A 454 -5.78 32.33 4.80
CA ARG A 454 -4.76 31.26 4.90
C ARG A 454 -3.46 31.59 4.18
N CYS A 455 -3.42 32.63 3.34
CA CYS A 455 -2.25 32.99 2.56
C CYS A 455 -1.76 34.40 2.91
N ASP A 456 -0.50 34.68 2.57
CA ASP A 456 0.06 36.02 2.64
C ASP A 456 -0.45 36.84 1.44
N THR A 457 -1.07 37.99 1.72
CA THR A 457 -1.71 38.82 0.69
C THR A 457 -0.71 39.52 -0.22
N GLU A 458 0.43 39.98 0.31
CA GLU A 458 1.45 40.70 -0.46
C GLU A 458 2.15 39.74 -1.42
N ALA A 459 2.55 38.56 -0.93
CA ALA A 459 3.17 37.53 -1.75
C ALA A 459 2.21 37.01 -2.83
N TYR A 460 0.92 36.83 -2.49
CA TYR A 460 -0.09 36.43 -3.46
C TYR A 460 -0.29 37.51 -4.54
N GLN A 461 -0.38 38.80 -4.19
CA GLN A 461 -0.56 39.86 -5.17
C GLN A 461 0.61 39.93 -6.16
N ALA A 462 1.85 39.87 -5.66
CA ALA A 462 3.04 39.85 -6.51
C ALA A 462 3.04 38.66 -7.48
N TRP A 463 2.64 37.48 -6.99
CA TRP A 463 2.53 36.29 -7.82
C TRP A 463 1.34 36.38 -8.82
N ARG A 464 0.22 36.99 -8.43
CA ARG A 464 -0.96 37.19 -9.27
C ARG A 464 -0.66 38.13 -10.44
N ASP A 465 0.04 39.23 -10.17
CA ASP A 465 0.47 40.19 -11.19
C ASP A 465 1.38 39.50 -12.21
N PHE A 466 2.33 38.69 -11.73
CA PHE A 466 3.21 37.87 -12.57
C PHE A 466 2.42 36.90 -13.44
N ILE A 467 1.51 36.08 -12.88
CA ILE A 467 0.81 35.06 -13.67
C ILE A 467 -0.18 35.64 -14.67
N SER A 468 -0.68 36.85 -14.41
CA SER A 468 -1.65 37.53 -15.27
C SER A 468 -1.04 38.05 -16.57
N GLU A 469 0.29 38.08 -16.68
CA GLU A 469 0.98 38.49 -17.90
C GLU A 469 0.66 37.56 -19.09
N GLU A 470 0.50 38.14 -20.29
CA GLU A 470 0.12 37.43 -21.52
C GLU A 470 1.12 36.33 -21.92
N ARG A 471 2.41 36.47 -21.55
CA ARG A 471 3.43 35.44 -21.79
C ARG A 471 3.17 34.11 -21.06
N HIS A 472 2.27 34.10 -20.07
CA HIS A 472 1.83 32.90 -19.37
C HIS A 472 0.47 32.38 -19.86
N ALA A 473 -0.18 33.07 -20.80
CA ALA A 473 -1.43 32.62 -21.38
C ALA A 473 -1.26 31.27 -22.12
N PRO A 474 -2.29 30.40 -22.11
CA PRO A 474 -2.27 29.15 -22.87
C PRO A 474 -1.87 29.33 -24.34
N GLU A 475 -2.34 30.40 -24.98
CA GLU A 475 -2.05 30.74 -26.37
C GLU A 475 -0.56 31.04 -26.60
N ALA A 476 0.11 31.66 -25.64
CA ALA A 476 1.54 31.97 -25.72
C ALA A 476 2.41 30.72 -25.50
N VAL A 477 2.00 29.83 -24.60
CA VAL A 477 2.79 28.64 -24.25
C VAL A 477 2.46 27.40 -25.08
N GLU A 478 1.44 27.43 -25.92
CA GLU A 478 1.03 26.31 -26.80
C GLU A 478 2.20 25.86 -27.69
N SER A 479 2.94 26.80 -28.29
CA SER A 479 4.10 26.49 -29.14
C SER A 479 5.24 25.79 -28.39
N ILE A 480 5.39 26.08 -27.09
CA ILE A 480 6.41 25.52 -26.21
C ILE A 480 5.97 24.15 -25.71
N THR A 481 4.79 24.09 -25.11
CA THR A 481 4.25 22.90 -24.44
C THR A 481 3.74 21.84 -25.42
N GLY A 482 3.28 22.24 -26.61
CA GLY A 482 2.62 21.36 -27.57
C GLY A 482 1.18 20.97 -27.19
N VAL A 483 0.60 21.58 -26.15
CA VAL A 483 -0.79 21.36 -25.73
C VAL A 483 -1.63 22.53 -26.20
N SER A 484 -2.79 22.26 -26.82
CA SER A 484 -3.65 23.34 -27.34
C SER A 484 -4.17 24.25 -26.23
N ALA A 485 -4.23 25.55 -26.51
CA ALA A 485 -4.74 26.54 -25.57
C ALA A 485 -6.15 26.20 -25.07
N GLU A 486 -7.01 25.70 -25.96
CA GLU A 486 -8.37 25.26 -25.63
C GLU A 486 -8.38 24.12 -24.60
N ALA A 487 -7.53 23.10 -24.77
CA ALA A 487 -7.45 21.97 -23.85
C ALA A 487 -6.97 22.42 -22.46
N VAL A 488 -5.98 23.33 -22.40
CA VAL A 488 -5.50 23.93 -21.15
C VAL A 488 -6.62 24.72 -20.47
N ARG A 489 -7.35 25.57 -21.20
CA ARG A 489 -8.47 26.34 -20.65
C ARG A 489 -9.59 25.44 -20.11
N ARG A 490 -9.95 24.40 -20.86
CA ARG A 490 -10.96 23.43 -20.41
C ARG A 490 -10.52 22.72 -19.13
N ALA A 491 -9.29 22.23 -19.07
CA ALA A 491 -8.75 21.57 -17.89
C ALA A 491 -8.70 22.51 -16.67
N ALA A 492 -8.27 23.75 -16.86
CA ALA A 492 -8.25 24.78 -15.82
C ALA A 492 -9.66 25.02 -15.23
N ARG A 493 -10.66 25.17 -16.09
CA ARG A 493 -12.07 25.38 -15.69
C ARG A 493 -12.65 24.17 -14.98
N THR A 494 -12.40 22.96 -15.47
CA THR A 494 -12.83 21.71 -14.82
C THR A 494 -12.23 21.61 -13.41
N TYR A 495 -10.94 21.90 -13.27
CA TYR A 495 -10.25 21.86 -11.99
C TYR A 495 -10.77 22.92 -11.01
N ALA A 496 -10.94 24.17 -11.46
CA ALA A 496 -11.33 25.28 -10.59
C ALA A 496 -12.81 25.27 -10.18
N LYS A 497 -13.70 24.68 -11.00
CA LYS A 497 -15.15 24.62 -10.71
C LYS A 497 -15.59 23.40 -9.90
N ALA A 498 -14.68 22.49 -9.56
CA ALA A 498 -15.00 21.28 -8.81
C ALA A 498 -15.49 21.63 -7.37
N PRO A 499 -16.68 21.16 -6.91
CA PRO A 499 -17.31 21.58 -5.65
C PRO A 499 -16.54 21.15 -4.39
N THR A 500 -16.15 19.88 -4.32
CA THR A 500 -15.14 19.45 -3.35
C THR A 500 -13.78 19.65 -3.97
N ALA A 501 -12.96 20.33 -3.18
CA ALA A 501 -11.67 20.78 -3.61
C ALA A 501 -10.84 19.61 -4.17
N PRO A 502 -10.31 19.76 -5.40
CA PRO A 502 -9.73 18.66 -6.15
C PRO A 502 -8.58 17.97 -5.40
N SER A 503 -8.55 16.63 -5.45
CA SER A 503 -7.33 15.90 -5.12
C SER A 503 -6.32 16.20 -6.21
N THR A 504 -5.36 17.06 -5.89
CA THR A 504 -4.25 17.37 -6.79
C THR A 504 -3.17 16.33 -6.53
N MET A 505 -3.09 15.32 -7.39
CA MET A 505 -2.01 14.34 -7.35
C MET A 505 -0.84 14.82 -8.22
N ALA A 506 0.14 15.44 -7.57
CA ALA A 506 1.30 15.97 -8.24
C ALA A 506 2.54 15.11 -7.95
N TRP A 507 3.03 14.43 -9.00
CA TRP A 507 4.43 14.07 -9.30
C TRP A 507 5.00 12.69 -8.95
N ALA A 508 5.44 11.96 -10.00
CA ALA A 508 6.41 10.86 -9.97
C ALA A 508 7.75 11.21 -10.69
N SER A 509 8.72 10.31 -10.45
CA SER A 509 10.18 10.33 -10.67
C SER A 509 10.83 11.13 -11.83
N PRO A 510 10.30 11.23 -13.07
CA PRO A 510 11.04 11.89 -14.17
C PRO A 510 11.13 13.42 -14.02
N SER A 511 10.11 14.03 -13.43
CA SER A 511 9.98 15.47 -13.23
C SER A 511 10.97 16.00 -12.18
N THR A 512 11.14 15.26 -11.09
CA THR A 512 12.10 15.56 -10.01
C THR A 512 13.56 15.34 -10.41
N ALA A 513 13.81 14.48 -11.41
CA ALA A 513 15.16 14.17 -11.87
C ALA A 513 15.80 15.31 -12.69
N ARG A 514 15.02 16.29 -13.20
CA ARG A 514 15.54 17.31 -14.12
C ARG A 514 15.54 18.77 -13.66
N ALA A 515 15.01 19.19 -12.51
CA ALA A 515 15.06 20.63 -12.17
C ALA A 515 14.69 21.03 -10.71
N ARG A 516 15.49 21.96 -10.14
CA ARG A 516 15.18 22.75 -8.93
C ARG A 516 13.98 23.73 -9.07
N PRO A 517 13.70 24.38 -10.22
CA PRO A 517 12.57 25.33 -10.32
C PRO A 517 11.16 24.70 -10.25
N TRP A 518 11.02 23.38 -10.37
CA TRP A 518 9.71 22.72 -10.35
C TRP A 518 9.06 22.66 -8.97
N SER A 519 9.89 22.55 -7.94
CA SER A 519 9.44 22.59 -6.54
C SER A 519 9.03 23.99 -6.11
N TRP A 520 9.35 25.01 -6.89
CA TRP A 520 8.81 26.36 -6.72
C TRP A 520 7.47 26.45 -7.44
N ALA A 521 7.41 26.15 -8.73
CA ALA A 521 6.19 26.28 -9.55
C ALA A 521 4.98 25.47 -9.05
N SER A 522 5.18 24.27 -8.51
CA SER A 522 4.07 23.42 -8.05
C SER A 522 3.37 23.94 -6.79
N PRO A 523 4.09 24.44 -5.77
CA PRO A 523 3.45 25.10 -4.64
C PRO A 523 3.35 26.63 -4.75
N THR A 524 4.02 27.29 -5.71
CA THR A 524 3.69 28.66 -6.15
C THR A 524 2.55 28.67 -7.17
N TRP A 525 1.87 27.53 -7.37
CA TRP A 525 0.53 27.55 -7.91
C TRP A 525 -0.35 28.36 -6.93
N PRO A 526 -1.18 29.27 -7.42
CA PRO A 526 -2.32 29.75 -6.65
C PRO A 526 -3.26 28.57 -6.52
N TRP A 527 -3.14 27.81 -5.45
CA TRP A 527 -4.18 26.87 -5.03
C TRP A 527 -5.54 27.47 -5.44
N PRO A 528 -6.31 26.88 -6.39
CA PRO A 528 -7.66 27.34 -6.51
C PRO A 528 -8.26 27.04 -5.14
N PRO A 529 -8.80 28.05 -4.49
CA PRO A 529 -8.49 28.28 -3.08
C PRO A 529 -9.33 27.45 -2.11
N ALA A 530 -10.00 26.40 -2.55
CA ALA A 530 -10.69 25.50 -1.63
C ALA A 530 -9.79 24.37 -1.05
N THR A 531 -8.49 24.33 -1.38
CA THR A 531 -7.76 23.05 -1.50
C THR A 531 -6.80 22.62 -0.38
N SER A 532 -6.51 23.43 0.64
CA SER A 532 -5.72 22.95 1.79
C SER A 532 -6.50 22.98 3.11
N GLY A 533 -6.57 21.82 3.78
CA GLY A 533 -7.22 21.68 5.09
C GLY A 533 -8.64 21.09 5.10
N ALA A 534 -9.29 20.87 3.96
CA ALA A 534 -10.52 20.08 3.88
C ALA A 534 -10.20 18.58 3.79
N LYS A 535 -11.09 17.71 4.29
CA LYS A 535 -10.90 16.23 4.35
C LYS A 535 -10.71 15.54 2.98
N ALA A 536 -10.82 16.28 1.88
CA ALA A 536 -10.89 15.77 0.50
C ALA A 536 -9.89 16.42 -0.46
N SER A 537 -9.05 17.35 0.03
CA SER A 537 -8.26 18.23 -0.84
C SER A 537 -6.83 18.41 -0.36
N GLY A 538 -5.89 18.30 -1.29
CA GLY A 538 -4.48 18.56 -1.00
C GLY A 538 -3.53 18.05 -2.08
N SER A 539 -2.25 18.35 -1.90
CA SER A 539 -1.15 17.78 -2.66
C SER A 539 -0.74 16.44 -2.03
N THR A 540 -1.17 15.33 -2.64
CA THR A 540 -0.87 13.98 -2.14
C THR A 540 0.35 13.40 -2.86
N ARG A 541 1.36 12.99 -2.08
CA ARG A 541 2.62 12.42 -2.58
C ARG A 541 2.56 10.89 -2.56
N CYS A 542 2.72 10.26 -3.73
CA CYS A 542 2.90 8.82 -3.85
C CYS A 542 4.39 8.45 -3.77
N ALA A 543 4.86 8.12 -2.57
CA ALA A 543 6.22 7.62 -2.34
C ALA A 543 6.50 6.36 -3.19
N ALA A 544 7.59 6.35 -3.97
CA ALA A 544 7.89 5.23 -4.86
C ALA A 544 8.40 3.97 -4.15
N ARG A 545 9.17 4.12 -3.07
CA ARG A 545 9.67 3.01 -2.25
C ARG A 545 8.99 3.02 -0.90
N THR A 546 8.80 1.82 -0.34
CA THR A 546 8.47 1.65 1.07
C THR A 546 9.34 2.54 1.93
N MET A 547 8.73 3.05 2.98
CA MET A 547 9.37 3.90 3.97
C MET A 547 10.05 5.16 3.46
N SER A 548 10.17 5.51 2.16
CA SER A 548 10.94 6.69 1.69
C SER A 548 10.59 8.05 2.32
N ARG A 549 9.45 8.16 3.01
CA ARG A 549 9.13 9.27 3.93
C ARG A 549 9.93 9.20 5.23
N ALA A 550 10.01 8.03 5.87
CA ALA A 550 10.69 7.78 7.14
C ALA A 550 12.20 8.05 7.12
N PRO A 551 13.03 7.60 6.14
CA PRO A 551 14.38 8.09 5.98
C PRO A 551 14.35 9.61 5.94
N ALA A 552 13.62 10.28 5.05
CA ALA A 552 13.60 11.76 5.02
C ALA A 552 13.30 12.42 6.39
N THR A 553 12.43 11.83 7.24
CA THR A 553 12.16 12.31 8.61
C THR A 553 13.29 12.03 9.61
N TRP A 554 13.99 10.90 9.48
CA TRP A 554 15.15 10.51 10.30
C TRP A 554 16.48 11.02 9.74
N ALA A 555 16.40 12.02 8.87
CA ALA A 555 17.49 12.86 8.40
C ALA A 555 18.76 12.16 7.86
N PRO A 556 18.66 11.22 6.90
CA PRO A 556 19.76 10.66 6.12
C PRO A 556 20.23 11.64 5.06
N SER A 557 19.79 12.91 5.08
CA SER A 557 20.29 13.97 4.22
C SER A 557 21.47 14.65 4.92
N PRO A 558 22.50 15.08 4.19
CA PRO A 558 23.69 15.70 4.76
C PRO A 558 23.41 17.07 5.44
N MET A 559 22.22 17.64 5.24
CA MET A 559 21.85 19.00 5.70
C MET A 559 20.82 19.04 6.83
N SER A 560 20.46 17.90 7.43
CA SER A 560 19.39 17.84 8.44
C SER A 560 19.70 16.83 9.54
N CYS A 561 19.05 16.97 10.71
CA CYS A 561 19.03 15.99 11.80
C CYS A 561 17.58 15.62 12.17
N PRO A 562 17.32 14.44 12.75
CA PRO A 562 15.99 14.09 13.23
C PRO A 562 15.58 15.08 14.32
N ALA A 563 14.33 15.56 14.29
CA ALA A 563 13.79 16.36 15.38
C ALA A 563 13.62 15.47 16.62
N ILE A 564 14.43 15.68 17.66
CA ILE A 564 14.22 15.04 18.96
C ILE A 564 13.18 15.90 19.69
N SER A 565 11.90 15.49 19.69
CA SER A 565 10.92 16.09 20.59
C SER A 565 11.22 15.61 22.01
N THR A 566 11.77 16.48 22.86
CA THR A 566 11.84 16.26 24.31
C THR A 566 10.49 16.55 24.94
N SER A 567 9.47 15.76 24.59
CA SER A 567 8.20 15.76 25.33
C SER A 567 8.32 14.81 26.53
N PRO A 568 7.95 15.23 27.75
CA PRO A 568 7.88 14.32 28.89
C PRO A 568 6.90 13.18 28.58
N MET A 569 7.27 11.93 28.88
CA MET A 569 6.34 10.81 28.75
C MET A 569 5.02 11.11 29.48
N PRO A 570 3.85 10.87 28.88
CA PRO A 570 2.59 10.97 29.60
C PRO A 570 2.57 9.90 30.69
N ARG A 571 2.25 10.32 31.93
CA ARG A 571 1.99 9.39 33.04
C ARG A 571 0.86 8.44 32.62
N PRO A 572 0.96 7.12 32.87
CA PRO A 572 -0.11 6.20 32.54
C PRO A 572 -1.37 6.55 33.33
N ALA A 573 -2.50 6.63 32.64
CA ALA A 573 -3.82 6.81 33.22
C ALA A 573 -4.12 5.64 34.17
N ALA A 574 -4.66 5.97 35.35
CA ALA A 574 -5.09 5.00 36.34
C ALA A 574 -6.21 4.11 35.77
N VAL A 575 -5.91 2.84 35.58
CA VAL A 575 -6.92 1.78 35.41
C VAL A 575 -7.41 1.40 36.80
N SER A 576 -8.69 1.63 37.08
CA SER A 576 -9.38 1.13 38.27
C SER A 576 -9.30 -0.40 38.29
N ARG A 577 -8.55 -0.97 39.24
CA ARG A 577 -8.59 -2.41 39.54
C ARG A 577 -9.37 -2.66 40.83
N ASN A 578 -10.42 -3.46 40.68
CA ASN A 578 -11.09 -4.17 41.76
C ASN A 578 -10.07 -4.99 42.56
N SER A 579 -10.36 -5.06 43.85
CA SER A 579 -9.63 -5.68 44.95
C SER A 579 -9.31 -7.17 44.78
N GLY A 580 -8.07 -7.52 45.11
CA GLY A 580 -7.63 -8.88 45.43
C GLY A 580 -6.20 -8.85 45.98
N ALA A 581 -6.05 -9.10 47.29
CA ALA A 581 -4.79 -9.24 48.04
C ALA A 581 -3.88 -10.33 47.40
N CYS A 582 -2.55 -10.36 47.48
CA CYS A 582 -1.58 -10.16 48.58
C CYS A 582 -0.13 -10.26 47.97
N PRO A 583 1.00 -10.30 48.72
CA PRO A 583 1.79 -9.17 49.19
C PRO A 583 3.24 -9.05 48.62
N SER A 584 3.76 -7.82 48.72
CA SER A 584 5.15 -7.35 48.94
C SER A 584 6.36 -8.29 48.70
N THR A 585 7.28 -7.84 47.83
CA THR A 585 8.66 -7.48 48.26
C THR A 585 9.38 -6.58 47.23
N MET A 586 10.02 -5.56 47.80
CA MET A 586 10.95 -4.54 47.29
C MET A 586 12.11 -5.10 46.43
N SER A 587 12.91 -4.35 45.66
CA SER A 587 13.02 -2.96 45.18
C SER A 587 14.40 -2.85 44.46
N ARG A 588 14.62 -1.74 43.75
CA ARG A 588 15.89 -1.16 43.24
C ARG A 588 16.42 -1.66 41.89
N ALA A 589 17.05 -0.84 41.06
CA ALA A 589 17.08 0.60 40.77
C ALA A 589 18.12 0.75 39.63
N CYS A 590 17.80 1.47 38.56
CA CYS A 590 18.81 1.99 37.62
C CYS A 590 18.33 3.35 37.09
N ALA A 591 18.94 4.42 37.59
CA ALA A 591 18.85 5.76 37.06
C ALA A 591 20.22 6.13 36.45
N PHE A 592 20.23 6.56 35.18
CA PHE A 592 21.42 7.08 34.49
C PHE A 592 21.49 8.61 34.61
N PRO A 593 22.66 9.22 34.86
CA PRO A 593 22.78 10.68 34.96
C PRO A 593 22.98 11.35 33.60
N THR A 594 22.32 12.49 33.43
CA THR A 594 22.42 13.44 32.33
C THR A 594 23.73 14.22 32.37
N CYS A 595 24.33 14.42 31.19
CA CYS A 595 25.60 15.10 30.96
C CYS A 595 25.43 16.64 30.94
N SER A 596 26.22 17.37 31.74
CA SER A 596 26.38 18.83 31.64
C SER A 596 27.85 19.18 31.42
N MET A 597 28.16 19.89 30.33
CA MET A 597 29.48 20.45 30.05
C MET A 597 29.76 21.70 30.90
N ARG A 598 30.95 21.79 31.49
CA ARG A 598 31.74 23.03 31.64
C ARG A 598 33.23 22.69 31.82
N PRO A 599 34.17 23.50 31.30
CA PRO A 599 35.60 23.21 31.35
C PRO A 599 36.28 23.86 32.56
N SER A 600 37.28 23.21 33.16
CA SER A 600 38.26 23.89 34.02
C SER A 600 39.66 23.30 33.87
N ARG A 601 40.64 24.20 33.79
CA ARG A 601 42.09 23.97 33.77
C ARG A 601 42.62 23.83 35.21
N ALA A 602 43.62 22.97 35.40
CA ALA A 602 44.80 23.08 36.30
C ALA A 602 45.30 21.66 36.64
N ALA A 603 46.47 21.20 36.15
CA ALA A 603 47.84 21.48 36.61
C ALA A 603 48.34 20.57 37.77
N SER A 604 49.23 19.64 37.38
CA SER A 604 50.57 19.40 37.96
C SER A 604 50.85 18.25 38.95
N ARG A 605 52.02 17.62 38.68
CA ARG A 605 53.01 16.93 39.56
C ARG A 605 52.77 15.46 39.93
N HIS A 606 53.59 14.56 39.38
CA HIS A 606 54.77 13.87 40.00
C HIS A 606 54.34 12.56 40.69
N SER A 607 55.03 11.41 40.65
CA SER A 607 56.40 11.04 40.24
C SER A 607 56.56 9.50 40.29
N THR A 608 57.39 8.97 39.37
CA THR A 608 58.38 7.88 39.54
C THR A 608 58.04 6.54 40.24
N SER A 609 58.26 5.40 39.58
CA SER A 609 59.50 4.58 39.58
C SER A 609 59.24 3.17 38.99
N ARG A 610 60.01 2.74 37.97
CA ARG A 610 61.03 1.63 37.95
C ARG A 610 60.50 0.24 38.36
N ALA A 611 60.89 -0.91 37.77
CA ALA A 611 61.68 -1.31 36.60
C ALA A 611 61.75 -2.87 36.59
N ARG A 612 62.09 -3.47 35.41
CA ARG A 612 62.74 -4.81 35.20
C ARG A 612 61.86 -6.07 35.43
N THR A 613 61.91 -7.17 34.68
CA THR A 613 62.94 -7.78 33.79
C THR A 613 62.31 -8.95 33.00
N SER A 614 62.67 -9.10 31.71
CA SER A 614 62.65 -10.33 30.88
C SER A 614 63.87 -11.24 31.24
N PRO A 615 64.14 -12.46 30.69
CA PRO A 615 63.77 -12.96 29.34
C PRO A 615 63.64 -14.49 29.07
N SER A 616 63.14 -14.82 27.86
CA SER A 616 63.52 -15.96 26.97
C SER A 616 63.20 -17.40 27.44
N ARG A 617 62.86 -18.42 26.62
CA ARG A 617 63.43 -18.93 25.36
C ARG A 617 62.47 -20.00 24.78
N THR A 618 62.36 -20.09 23.46
CA THR A 618 61.91 -21.27 22.68
C THR A 618 63.05 -22.30 22.53
N PRO A 619 62.78 -23.59 22.25
CA PRO A 619 62.77 -24.09 20.86
C PRO A 619 61.78 -25.24 20.52
N THR A 620 61.43 -25.35 19.23
CA THR A 620 60.82 -26.48 18.47
C THR A 620 61.83 -27.64 18.24
N PRO A 621 61.56 -28.75 17.47
CA PRO A 621 60.33 -29.37 16.91
C PRO A 621 60.27 -30.93 17.08
N SER A 622 59.19 -31.61 16.66
CA SER A 622 59.21 -32.82 15.77
C SER A 622 57.88 -33.62 15.68
N THR A 623 57.45 -33.85 14.42
CA THR A 623 56.85 -35.06 13.81
C THR A 623 55.74 -35.89 14.49
N SER A 624 54.57 -36.02 13.83
CA SER A 624 54.15 -37.20 13.02
C SER A 624 52.62 -37.51 13.02
N ARG A 625 52.09 -37.65 11.78
CA ARG A 625 51.11 -38.63 11.24
C ARG A 625 49.87 -39.14 12.03
N ARG A 626 48.77 -39.22 11.24
CA ARG A 626 47.52 -40.03 11.35
C ARG A 626 46.54 -39.50 12.40
N ARG A 627 45.25 -39.32 12.15
CA ARG A 627 44.30 -39.92 11.20
C ARG A 627 43.25 -38.89 10.80
#